data_AF-A0A6P1AE49-F1
#
_entry.id   AF-A0A6P1AE49-F1
#
_cell.length_a   1.000
_cell.length_b   1.000
_cell.length_c   1.000
_cell.angle_alpha   90.00
_cell.angle_beta   90.00
_cell.angle_gamma   90.00
#
_symmetry.space_group_name_H-M   'P 1'
#
loop_
_entity.id
_entity.type
_entity.pdbx_description
1 polymer ?
#
loop_
_entity_poly.entity_id
_entity_poly.type
_entity_poly.pdbx_seq_one_letter_code
_entity_poly.pdbx_strand_id
1 'polypeptide(L)'
;MRTTEKILPLENGDRLTRQEFERRYQAMPHLKKAELIEGVVYMGSPVRITHGNPHAHIMGWLFNYSLATPGVQVADNTTVRLDFDNEPQPDALLRIAREGQSTISEDGYLEGAPELIVEIATSSASYDLRDKLQVYRRNRCCEYLVWQ
;
A
#
# COMPACT_ATOMS: atom_id res chain seq x y z
N MET A 1 13.87 -36.03 7.87
CA MET A 1 14.47 -34.68 7.80
C MET A 1 13.55 -33.81 6.97
N ARG A 2 12.92 -32.78 7.56
CA ARG A 2 12.26 -31.73 6.76
C ARG A 2 13.39 -30.85 6.22
N THR A 3 13.58 -30.84 4.91
CA THR A 3 14.40 -29.84 4.24
C THR A 3 13.85 -28.47 4.62
N THR A 4 14.65 -27.64 5.28
CA THR A 4 14.37 -26.22 5.41
C THR A 4 14.34 -25.65 4.00
N GLU A 5 13.15 -25.49 3.42
CA GLU A 5 12.98 -24.88 2.11
C GLU A 5 13.60 -23.50 2.13
N LYS A 6 14.62 -23.31 1.29
CA LYS A 6 15.29 -22.02 1.11
C LYS A 6 14.25 -21.01 0.64
N ILE A 7 14.04 -19.95 1.42
CA ILE A 7 13.17 -18.84 1.03
C ILE A 7 13.88 -18.06 -0.09
N LEU A 8 13.26 -17.99 -1.26
CA LEU A 8 13.78 -17.19 -2.37
C LEU A 8 13.45 -15.71 -2.12
N PRO A 9 14.33 -14.78 -2.52
CA PRO A 9 14.01 -13.35 -2.45
C PRO A 9 12.84 -13.02 -3.38
N LEU A 10 12.17 -11.90 -3.11
CA LEU A 10 11.22 -11.29 -4.03
C LEU A 10 11.94 -10.69 -5.23
N GLU A 11 11.45 -10.99 -6.42
CA GLU A 11 11.86 -10.34 -7.66
C GLU A 11 10.70 -9.58 -8.30
N ASN A 12 11.01 -8.44 -8.93
CA ASN A 12 9.99 -7.64 -9.61
C ASN A 12 9.37 -8.44 -10.76
N GLY A 13 8.05 -8.59 -10.77
CA GLY A 13 7.30 -9.39 -11.74
C GLY A 13 7.01 -10.82 -11.30
N ASP A 14 7.51 -11.27 -10.15
CA ASP A 14 7.12 -12.55 -9.56
C ASP A 14 5.61 -12.65 -9.42
N ARG A 15 5.05 -13.83 -9.69
CA ARG A 15 3.62 -14.11 -9.50
C ARG A 15 3.42 -14.96 -8.26
N LEU A 16 2.89 -14.37 -7.20
CA LEU A 16 2.77 -14.98 -5.87
C LEU A 16 1.37 -14.78 -5.29
N THR A 17 0.96 -15.69 -4.42
CA THR A 17 -0.14 -15.44 -3.49
C THR A 17 0.32 -14.47 -2.41
N ARG A 18 -0.62 -13.74 -1.77
CA ARG A 18 -0.27 -12.83 -0.66
C ARG A 18 0.50 -13.51 0.47
N GLN A 19 0.12 -14.73 0.84
CA GLN A 19 0.81 -15.49 1.88
C GLN A 19 2.28 -15.79 1.52
N GLU A 20 2.56 -16.16 0.28
CA GLU A 20 3.94 -16.43 -0.15
C GLU A 20 4.73 -15.13 -0.30
N PHE A 21 4.10 -14.06 -0.78
CA PHE A 21 4.67 -12.72 -0.82
C PHE A 21 5.11 -12.26 0.57
N GLU A 22 4.22 -12.29 1.56
CA GLU A 22 4.50 -11.88 2.95
C GLU A 22 5.64 -12.71 3.55
N ARG A 23 5.64 -14.03 3.35
CA ARG A 23 6.69 -14.93 3.84
C ARG A 23 8.07 -14.55 3.29
N ARG A 24 8.15 -14.24 2.00
CA ARG A 24 9.41 -13.81 1.36
C ARG A 24 9.79 -12.40 1.77
N TYR A 25 8.82 -11.49 1.88
CA TYR A 25 9.06 -10.11 2.27
C TYR A 25 9.64 -10.02 3.69
N GLN A 26 9.06 -10.76 4.64
CA GLN A 26 9.57 -10.86 6.02
C GLN A 26 11.00 -11.39 6.09
N ALA A 27 11.41 -12.24 5.14
CA ALA A 27 12.77 -12.76 5.03
C ALA A 27 13.76 -11.76 4.39
N MET A 28 13.30 -10.59 3.95
CA MET A 28 14.10 -9.52 3.34
C MET A 28 14.10 -8.23 4.18
N PRO A 29 14.66 -8.22 5.41
CA PRO A 29 14.56 -7.08 6.33
C PRO A 29 15.23 -5.79 5.85
N HIS A 30 16.06 -5.86 4.80
CA HIS A 30 16.71 -4.69 4.20
C HIS A 30 15.94 -4.08 3.03
N LEU A 31 14.87 -4.75 2.57
CA LEU A 31 14.01 -4.26 1.51
C LEU A 31 13.08 -3.19 2.07
N LYS A 32 13.10 -2.00 1.48
CA LYS A 32 12.35 -0.84 1.99
C LYS A 32 10.86 -0.88 1.66
N LYS A 33 10.52 -1.28 0.42
CA LYS A 33 9.15 -1.24 -0.11
C LYS A 33 9.00 -2.31 -1.17
N ALA A 34 7.95 -3.10 -1.03
CA ALA A 34 7.42 -3.99 -2.06
C ALA A 34 5.91 -4.03 -1.95
N GLU A 35 5.24 -4.24 -3.06
CA GLU A 35 3.79 -4.33 -3.15
C GLU A 35 3.40 -5.59 -3.92
N LEU A 36 2.26 -6.16 -3.59
CA LEU A 36 1.63 -7.20 -4.38
C LEU A 36 0.35 -6.64 -5.02
N ILE A 37 0.29 -6.57 -6.34
CA ILE A 37 -0.87 -6.05 -7.08
C ILE A 37 -1.30 -7.09 -8.11
N GLU A 38 -2.54 -7.58 -8.03
CA GLU A 38 -3.10 -8.67 -8.85
C GLU A 38 -2.17 -9.90 -8.92
N GLY A 39 -1.60 -10.25 -7.75
CA GLY A 39 -0.66 -11.36 -7.59
C GLY A 39 0.72 -11.11 -8.21
N VAL A 40 1.04 -9.90 -8.67
CA VAL A 40 2.34 -9.53 -9.24
C VAL A 40 3.13 -8.70 -8.24
N VAL A 41 4.40 -9.07 -8.02
CA VAL A 41 5.31 -8.35 -7.13
C VAL A 41 5.88 -7.11 -7.81
N TYR A 42 5.77 -5.97 -7.15
CA TYR A 42 6.40 -4.71 -7.55
C TYR A 42 7.42 -4.28 -6.52
N MET A 43 8.66 -4.03 -6.98
CA MET A 43 9.76 -3.61 -6.10
C MET A 43 9.88 -2.09 -6.09
N GLY A 44 9.90 -1.50 -4.90
CA GLY A 44 10.02 -0.06 -4.73
C GLY A 44 11.36 0.49 -5.25
N SER A 45 11.31 1.55 -6.04
CA SER A 45 12.51 2.28 -6.50
C SER A 45 12.87 3.42 -5.54
N PRO A 46 14.15 3.87 -5.51
CA PRO A 46 14.54 5.04 -4.74
C PRO A 46 13.74 6.29 -5.12
N VAL A 47 13.19 6.97 -4.11
CA VAL A 47 12.35 8.15 -4.26
C VAL A 47 13.21 9.39 -4.56
N ARG A 48 12.81 10.17 -5.59
CA ARG A 48 13.45 11.45 -5.97
C ARG A 48 12.67 12.62 -5.40
N ILE A 49 13.27 13.81 -5.39
CA ILE A 49 12.60 15.05 -4.92
C ILE A 49 11.31 15.37 -5.70
N THR A 50 11.22 14.95 -6.95
CA THR A 50 10.04 15.09 -7.80
C THR A 50 8.83 14.31 -7.27
N HIS A 51 9.04 13.24 -6.50
CA HIS A 51 7.99 12.52 -5.79
C HIS A 51 7.88 13.03 -4.33
N GLY A 52 9.01 13.22 -3.66
CA GLY A 52 9.02 13.58 -2.23
C GLY A 52 8.39 14.93 -1.90
N ASN A 53 8.53 15.95 -2.76
CA ASN A 53 7.92 17.26 -2.52
C ASN A 53 6.38 17.22 -2.56
N PRO A 54 5.74 16.71 -3.63
CA PRO A 54 4.28 16.57 -3.62
C PRO A 54 3.79 15.61 -2.52
N HIS A 55 4.56 14.58 -2.17
CA HIS A 55 4.25 13.72 -1.02
C HIS A 55 4.12 14.53 0.27
N ALA A 56 5.10 15.39 0.56
CA ALA A 56 5.08 16.20 1.76
C ALA A 56 3.86 17.15 1.80
N HIS A 57 3.47 17.73 0.67
CA HIS A 57 2.27 18.59 0.60
C HIS A 57 0.96 17.81 0.83
N ILE A 58 0.82 16.63 0.22
CA ILE A 58 -0.34 15.76 0.44
C ILE A 58 -0.42 15.35 1.91
N MET A 59 0.69 14.90 2.50
CA MET A 59 0.71 14.52 3.91
C MET A 59 0.39 15.70 4.82
N GLY A 60 0.91 16.90 4.53
CA GLY A 60 0.56 18.11 5.26
C GLY A 60 -0.93 18.43 5.20
N TRP A 61 -1.56 18.30 4.02
CA TRP A 61 -3.00 18.49 3.85
C TRP A 61 -3.82 17.46 4.64
N LEU A 62 -3.55 16.16 4.44
CA LEU A 62 -4.28 15.08 5.09
C LEU A 62 -4.11 15.07 6.61
N PHE A 63 -2.91 15.39 7.10
CA PHE A 63 -2.65 15.52 8.53
C PHE A 63 -3.48 16.64 9.15
N ASN A 64 -3.49 17.84 8.56
CA ASN A 64 -4.32 18.94 9.04
C ASN A 64 -5.82 18.60 9.00
N TYR A 65 -6.27 17.89 7.96
CA TYR A 65 -7.65 17.40 7.87
C TYR A 65 -7.98 16.45 9.03
N SER A 66 -7.10 15.49 9.33
CA SER A 66 -7.29 14.55 10.44
C SER A 66 -7.34 15.23 11.81
N LEU A 67 -6.54 16.29 12.03
CA LEU A 67 -6.59 17.09 13.26
C LEU A 67 -7.93 17.81 13.44
N ALA A 68 -8.51 18.28 12.34
CA ALA A 68 -9.79 18.98 12.35
C ALA A 68 -11.02 18.05 12.35
N THR A 69 -10.82 16.74 12.14
CA THR A 69 -11.91 15.77 11.91
C THR A 69 -11.78 14.56 12.85
N PRO A 70 -12.36 14.62 14.07
CA PRO A 70 -12.28 13.52 15.04
C PRO A 70 -12.76 12.19 14.47
N GLY A 71 -12.02 11.11 14.77
CA GLY A 71 -12.34 9.77 14.29
C GLY A 71 -11.70 9.41 12.93
N VAL A 72 -11.10 10.38 12.23
CA VAL A 72 -10.27 10.13 11.05
C VAL A 72 -8.82 9.91 11.46
N GLN A 73 -8.18 8.92 10.84
CA GLN A 73 -6.76 8.63 10.99
C GLN A 73 -6.07 8.76 9.63
N VAL A 74 -4.93 9.44 9.63
CA VAL A 74 -4.01 9.50 8.48
C VAL A 74 -2.87 8.51 8.68
N ALA A 75 -2.41 7.91 7.59
CA ALA A 75 -1.19 7.11 7.58
C ALA A 75 -0.44 7.27 6.24
N ASP A 76 0.88 7.11 6.29
CA ASP A 76 1.76 7.07 5.13
C ASP A 76 2.44 5.70 5.03
N ASN A 77 2.81 5.29 3.82
CA ASN A 77 3.65 4.11 3.55
C ASN A 77 3.22 2.82 4.30
N THR A 78 1.93 2.68 4.57
CA THR A 78 1.37 1.61 5.39
C THR A 78 1.00 0.43 4.51
N THR A 79 1.38 -0.78 4.89
CA THR A 79 0.92 -2.00 4.22
C THR A 79 -0.58 -2.18 4.43
N VAL A 80 -1.33 -2.31 3.33
CA VAL A 80 -2.78 -2.51 3.31
C VAL A 80 -3.08 -3.85 2.65
N ARG A 81 -3.63 -4.80 3.40
CA ARG A 81 -4.11 -6.09 2.91
C ARG A 81 -5.55 -5.93 2.40
N LEU A 82 -5.72 -5.89 1.09
CA LEU A 82 -7.04 -5.68 0.48
C LEU A 82 -7.79 -6.99 0.26
N ASP A 83 -7.12 -7.98 -0.34
CA ASP A 83 -7.69 -9.29 -0.63
C ASP A 83 -6.59 -10.37 -0.70
N PHE A 84 -6.86 -11.52 -1.32
CA PHE A 84 -5.90 -12.64 -1.41
C PHE A 84 -4.72 -12.38 -2.37
N ASP A 85 -4.86 -11.41 -3.26
CA ASP A 85 -3.92 -11.15 -4.35
C ASP A 85 -3.35 -9.71 -4.30
N ASN A 86 -3.79 -8.90 -3.34
CA ASN A 86 -3.47 -7.48 -3.26
C ASN A 86 -3.02 -7.04 -1.86
N GLU A 87 -1.78 -6.55 -1.79
CA GLU A 87 -1.15 -5.94 -0.63
C GLU A 87 -0.36 -4.69 -1.06
N PRO A 88 -1.03 -3.56 -1.36
CA PRO A 88 -0.37 -2.29 -1.65
C PRO A 88 0.22 -1.60 -0.41
N GLN A 89 1.15 -0.68 -0.68
CA GLN A 89 1.70 0.32 0.24
C GLN A 89 1.48 1.72 -0.38
N PRO A 90 0.26 2.27 -0.27
CA PRO A 90 -0.06 3.58 -0.87
C PRO A 90 0.82 4.69 -0.30
N ASP A 91 1.05 5.73 -1.10
CA ASP A 91 1.83 6.89 -0.65
C ASP A 91 1.16 7.60 0.54
N ALA A 92 -0.16 7.77 0.50
CA ALA A 92 -0.92 8.27 1.65
C ALA A 92 -2.35 7.69 1.70
N LEU A 93 -2.93 7.63 2.90
CA LEU A 93 -4.31 7.22 3.10
C LEU A 93 -5.01 8.00 4.22
N LEU A 94 -6.34 8.08 4.14
CA LEU A 94 -7.20 8.38 5.28
C LEU A 94 -8.12 7.20 5.54
N ARG A 95 -8.33 6.92 6.82
CA ARG A 95 -9.32 5.95 7.26
C ARG A 95 -10.19 6.47 8.40
N ILE A 96 -11.39 5.94 8.52
CA ILE A 96 -12.24 6.14 9.71
C ILE A 96 -11.82 5.10 10.76
N ALA A 97 -11.24 5.57 11.86
CA ALA A 97 -10.55 4.75 12.85
C ALA A 97 -11.44 3.71 13.55
N ARG A 98 -12.75 3.97 13.65
CA ARG A 98 -13.77 3.08 14.23
C ARG A 98 -14.96 3.00 13.29
N GLU A 99 -15.49 1.81 13.06
CA GLU A 99 -16.66 1.58 12.20
C GLU A 99 -16.45 1.98 10.72
N GLY A 100 -15.22 2.29 10.32
CA GLY A 100 -14.83 2.42 8.92
C GLY A 100 -14.74 1.08 8.20
N GLN A 101 -14.31 1.13 6.93
CA GLN A 101 -14.18 -0.04 6.06
C GLN A 101 -12.98 -0.93 6.39
N SER A 102 -11.99 -0.40 7.10
CA SER A 102 -10.76 -1.10 7.43
C SER A 102 -10.57 -1.30 8.94
N THR A 103 -9.85 -2.37 9.27
CA THR A 103 -9.48 -2.79 10.64
C THR A 103 -7.98 -3.00 10.74
N ILE A 104 -7.46 -3.05 11.97
CA ILE A 104 -6.05 -3.38 12.23
C ILE A 104 -5.97 -4.84 12.64
N SER A 105 -5.14 -5.63 11.96
CA SER A 105 -4.89 -7.04 12.28
C SER A 105 -4.07 -7.20 13.56
N GLU A 106 -3.99 -8.43 14.08
CA GLU A 106 -3.21 -8.72 15.30
C GLU A 106 -1.72 -8.41 15.14
N ASP A 107 -1.18 -8.56 13.94
CA ASP A 107 0.21 -8.24 13.58
C ASP A 107 0.40 -6.76 13.15
N GLY A 108 -0.64 -5.93 13.29
CA GLY A 108 -0.56 -4.47 13.17
C GLY A 108 -0.71 -3.91 11.76
N TYR A 109 -1.08 -4.72 10.77
CA TYR A 109 -1.34 -4.27 9.40
C TYR A 109 -2.78 -3.79 9.23
N LEU A 110 -3.01 -2.96 8.21
CA LEU A 110 -4.36 -2.57 7.85
C LEU A 110 -4.99 -3.65 6.98
N GLU A 111 -6.21 -4.08 7.31
CA GLU A 111 -7.01 -5.00 6.53
C GLU A 111 -8.29 -4.32 6.03
N GLY A 112 -8.61 -4.51 4.75
CA GLY A 112 -9.71 -3.82 4.08
C GLY A 112 -9.32 -2.46 3.50
N ALA A 113 -10.21 -1.88 2.69
CA ALA A 113 -9.95 -0.61 2.03
C ALA A 113 -10.05 0.58 3.01
N PRO A 114 -9.11 1.54 2.97
CA PRO A 114 -9.30 2.88 3.51
C PRO A 114 -10.38 3.66 2.74
N GLU A 115 -10.96 4.67 3.39
CA GLU A 115 -11.92 5.57 2.75
C GLU A 115 -11.28 6.44 1.65
N LEU A 116 -10.02 6.86 1.83
CA LEU A 116 -9.25 7.59 0.81
C LEU A 116 -7.87 6.98 0.64
N ILE A 117 -7.46 6.77 -0.61
CA ILE A 117 -6.09 6.47 -1.00
C ILE A 117 -5.56 7.56 -1.94
N VAL A 118 -4.31 7.96 -1.74
CA VAL A 118 -3.57 8.89 -2.61
C VAL A 118 -2.28 8.24 -3.09
N GLU A 119 -2.01 8.33 -4.39
CA GLU A 119 -0.75 7.89 -5.03
C GLU A 119 -0.10 9.05 -5.79
N ILE A 120 1.23 9.10 -5.77
CA ILE A 120 2.00 10.18 -6.40
C ILE A 120 2.71 9.63 -7.63
N ALA A 121 2.08 9.86 -8.77
CA ALA A 121 2.39 9.24 -10.03
C ALA A 121 3.42 10.00 -10.87
N THR A 122 4.64 10.18 -10.35
CA THR A 122 5.73 10.83 -11.11
C THR A 122 6.31 9.97 -12.23
N SER A 123 6.53 8.67 -11.96
CA SER A 123 7.06 7.71 -12.94
C SER A 123 6.23 6.42 -13.03
N SER A 124 5.14 6.37 -12.26
CA SER A 124 4.28 5.21 -12.03
C SER A 124 2.87 5.36 -12.59
N ALA A 125 2.58 6.48 -13.26
CA ALA A 125 1.24 6.83 -13.71
C ALA A 125 0.53 5.74 -14.52
N SER A 126 1.26 4.95 -15.31
CA SER A 126 0.66 3.89 -16.11
C SER A 126 0.08 2.73 -15.29
N TYR A 127 0.68 2.38 -14.14
CA TYR A 127 0.14 1.31 -13.28
C TYR A 127 -0.79 1.87 -12.19
N ASP A 128 -0.52 3.06 -11.66
CA ASP A 128 -1.40 3.70 -10.66
C ASP A 128 -2.79 3.98 -11.26
N LEU A 129 -2.84 4.54 -12.48
CA LEU A 129 -4.10 4.85 -13.16
C LEU A 129 -4.79 3.63 -13.79
N ARG A 130 -4.21 2.43 -13.70
CA ARG A 130 -4.77 1.21 -14.28
C ARG A 130 -4.95 0.13 -13.22
N ASP A 131 -3.90 -0.62 -12.93
CA ASP A 131 -3.98 -1.83 -12.13
C ASP A 131 -4.43 -1.50 -10.70
N LYS A 132 -3.78 -0.51 -10.06
CA LYS A 132 -4.16 -0.07 -8.71
C LYS A 132 -5.57 0.53 -8.67
N LEU A 133 -5.94 1.37 -9.63
CA LEU A 133 -7.31 1.89 -9.74
C LEU A 133 -8.36 0.76 -9.76
N GLN A 134 -8.14 -0.30 -10.55
CA GLN A 134 -9.08 -1.42 -10.61
C GLN A 134 -9.13 -2.19 -9.29
N VAL A 135 -7.96 -2.43 -8.67
CA VAL A 135 -7.85 -3.10 -7.36
C VAL A 135 -8.58 -2.33 -6.28
N TYR A 136 -8.33 -1.02 -6.15
CA TYR A 136 -8.98 -0.16 -5.16
C TYR A 136 -10.49 -0.08 -5.39
N ARG A 137 -10.93 0.04 -6.65
CA ARG A 137 -12.35 0.05 -7.01
C ARG A 137 -13.04 -1.27 -6.66
N ARG A 138 -12.44 -2.42 -6.96
CA ARG A 138 -13.00 -3.74 -6.65
C ARG A 138 -13.12 -3.96 -5.14
N ASN A 139 -12.17 -3.43 -4.39
CA ASN A 139 -12.15 -3.46 -2.93
C ASN A 139 -12.95 -2.31 -2.27
N ARG A 140 -13.72 -1.53 -3.06
CA ARG A 140 -14.66 -0.50 -2.60
C ARG A 140 -14.04 0.69 -1.86
N CYS A 141 -12.78 1.01 -2.14
CA CYS A 141 -12.19 2.28 -1.72
C CYS A 141 -13.09 3.44 -2.23
N CYS A 142 -13.53 4.32 -1.33
CA CYS A 142 -14.50 5.35 -1.66
C CYS A 142 -13.92 6.40 -2.60
N GLU A 143 -12.70 6.85 -2.30
CA GLU A 143 -12.03 7.91 -3.02
C GLU A 143 -10.60 7.51 -3.35
N TYR A 144 -10.20 7.75 -4.61
CA TYR A 144 -8.86 7.47 -5.08
C TYR A 144 -8.32 8.69 -5.84
N LEU A 145 -7.24 9.28 -5.32
CA LEU A 145 -6.58 10.45 -5.91
C LEU A 145 -5.21 10.05 -6.45
N VAL A 146 -4.91 10.50 -7.67
CA VAL A 146 -3.57 10.37 -8.26
C VAL A 146 -3.03 11.76 -8.53
N TRP A 147 -1.88 12.09 -7.94
CA TRP A 147 -1.18 13.36 -8.15
C TRP A 147 -0.08 13.21 -9.19
N GLN A 148 0.03 14.15 -10.14
CA GLN A 148 1.02 14.15 -11.22
C GLN A 148 1.91 15.39 -11.18
#